data_AF-A0A0L0BW75-F1
#
_entry.id   AF-A0A0L0BW75-F1
#
_cell.length_a   1.000
_cell.length_b   1.000
_cell.length_c   1.000
_cell.angle_alpha   90.00
_cell.angle_beta   90.00
_cell.angle_gamma   90.00
#
_symmetry.space_group_name_H-M   'P 1'
#
loop_
_entity.id
_entity.type
_entity.pdbx_description
1 polymer ?
#
loop_
_entity_poly.entity_id
_entity_poly.type
_entity_poly.pdbx_seq_one_letter_code
_entity_poly.pdbx_strand_id
1 'polypeptide(L)'
;MHLTIIYIIFFLSLFFFVIADNNSTNCAKACPFVFKPICASIENKEKSQLNCTFPNDCYLDIYTCMVGKKELQQNPEVCLEDLPECANIVISTFRFST
;
A
#
# COMPACT_ATOMS: atom_id res chain seq x y z
N MET A 1 -30.93 29.16 -15.07
CA MET A 1 -29.55 29.10 -14.53
C MET A 1 -29.45 28.31 -13.22
N HIS A 2 -30.50 28.20 -12.40
CA HIS A 2 -30.47 27.36 -11.18
C HIS A 2 -30.52 25.84 -11.45
N LEU A 3 -31.32 25.38 -12.41
CA LEU A 3 -31.42 23.95 -12.73
C LEU A 3 -30.08 23.36 -13.21
N THR A 4 -29.35 24.09 -14.04
CA THR A 4 -28.05 23.67 -14.58
C THR A 4 -27.00 23.50 -13.49
N ILE A 5 -27.04 24.33 -12.44
CA ILE A 5 -26.12 24.25 -11.29
C ILE A 5 -26.41 23.00 -10.46
N ILE A 6 -27.68 22.67 -10.24
CA ILE A 6 -28.08 21.46 -9.50
C ILE A 6 -27.59 20.20 -10.21
N TYR A 7 -27.76 20.12 -11.54
CA TYR A 7 -27.27 19.00 -12.34
C TYR A 7 -25.74 18.86 -12.29
N ILE A 8 -25.00 19.97 -12.34
CA ILE A 8 -23.54 19.97 -12.26
C ILE A 8 -23.06 19.47 -10.89
N ILE A 9 -23.68 19.92 -9.79
CA ILE A 9 -23.34 19.47 -8.43
C ILE A 9 -23.64 17.98 -8.26
N PHE A 10 -24.78 17.51 -8.77
CA PHE A 10 -25.14 16.10 -8.73
C PHE A 10 -24.16 15.23 -9.53
N PHE A 11 -23.78 15.65 -10.74
CA PHE A 11 -22.76 14.97 -11.54
C PHE A 11 -21.38 14.97 -10.90
N LEU A 12 -20.96 16.07 -10.28
CA LEU A 12 -19.69 16.16 -9.54
C LEU A 12 -19.70 15.20 -8.34
N SER A 13 -20.80 15.12 -7.59
CA SER A 13 -20.91 14.20 -6.46
C SER A 13 -20.82 12.73 -6.88
N LEU A 14 -21.37 12.37 -8.05
CA LEU A 14 -21.23 11.04 -8.63
C LEU A 14 -19.78 10.74 -9.06
N PHE A 15 -19.05 11.73 -9.59
CA PHE A 15 -17.65 11.57 -9.96
C PHE A 15 -16.73 11.38 -8.74
N PHE A 16 -16.97 12.11 -7.64
CA PHE A 16 -16.15 11.98 -6.42
C PHE A 16 -16.37 10.67 -5.66
N PHE A 17 -17.54 10.03 -5.79
CA PHE A 17 -17.83 8.76 -5.13
C PHE A 17 -17.12 7.55 -5.74
N VAL A 18 -16.72 7.62 -7.01
CA VAL A 18 -16.10 6.48 -7.72
C VAL A 18 -14.61 6.29 -7.38
N ILE A 19 -13.97 7.26 -6.70
CA ILE A 19 -12.51 7.25 -6.47
C ILE A 19 -12.10 6.54 -5.15
N ALA A 20 -13.04 6.11 -4.32
CA ALA A 20 -12.75 5.44 -3.05
C ALA A 20 -13.00 3.92 -3.12
N ASP A 21 -12.19 3.18 -3.87
CA ASP A 21 -12.12 1.72 -3.72
C ASP A 21 -11.18 1.40 -2.55
N ASN A 22 -11.76 1.01 -1.40
CA ASN A 22 -11.03 0.64 -0.19
C ASN A 22 -11.05 -0.87 0.08
N ASN A 23 -11.24 -1.72 -0.96
CA ASN A 23 -11.27 -3.17 -0.77
C ASN A 23 -9.87 -3.76 -0.53
N SER A 24 -9.38 -3.63 0.70
CA SER A 24 -8.18 -4.30 1.22
C SER A 24 -8.23 -5.83 1.12
N THR A 25 -9.41 -6.41 0.92
CA THR A 25 -9.63 -7.84 0.66
C THR A 25 -9.08 -8.32 -0.69
N ASN A 26 -8.92 -7.45 -1.68
CA ASN A 26 -8.38 -7.83 -2.99
C ASN A 26 -6.85 -7.95 -3.02
N CYS A 27 -6.16 -7.55 -1.95
CA CYS A 27 -4.70 -7.57 -1.87
C CYS A 27 -4.13 -8.94 -1.47
N ALA A 28 -4.97 -9.86 -0.99
CA ALA A 28 -4.52 -11.19 -0.61
C ALA A 28 -4.09 -12.01 -1.84
N LYS A 29 -2.86 -12.53 -1.81
CA LYS A 29 -2.31 -13.38 -2.87
C LYS A 29 -1.25 -14.32 -2.32
N ALA A 30 -1.15 -15.53 -2.87
CA ALA A 30 -0.10 -16.47 -2.49
C ALA A 30 1.28 -15.93 -2.85
N CYS A 31 2.18 -15.82 -1.85
CA CYS A 31 3.57 -15.47 -2.06
C CYS A 31 4.50 -16.66 -1.85
N PRO A 32 5.57 -16.79 -2.65
CA PRO A 32 6.58 -17.82 -2.41
C PRO A 32 7.38 -17.51 -1.14
N PHE A 33 7.78 -18.55 -0.41
CA PHE A 33 8.68 -18.44 0.75
C PHE A 33 10.16 -18.28 0.35
N VAL A 34 10.42 -17.72 -0.83
CA VAL A 34 11.77 -17.45 -1.33
C VAL A 34 12.24 -16.12 -0.76
N PHE A 35 13.36 -16.13 -0.05
CA PHE A 35 13.97 -14.92 0.49
C PHE A 35 14.81 -14.23 -0.60
N LYS A 36 14.30 -13.09 -1.08
CA LYS A 36 14.93 -12.17 -2.04
C LYS A 36 14.66 -10.76 -1.53
N PRO A 37 15.41 -10.30 -0.51
CA PRO A 37 15.04 -9.12 0.24
C PRO A 37 15.03 -7.86 -0.63
N ILE A 38 14.10 -6.97 -0.31
CA ILE A 38 14.00 -5.65 -0.94
C ILE A 38 13.88 -4.62 0.16
N CYS A 39 14.80 -3.66 0.18
CA CYS A 39 14.72 -2.49 1.02
C CYS A 39 13.85 -1.47 0.30
N ALA A 40 12.66 -1.21 0.83
CA ALA A 40 11.72 -0.27 0.24
C ALA A 40 11.51 0.91 1.19
N SER A 41 11.59 2.12 0.64
CA SER A 41 11.18 3.35 1.32
C SER A 41 9.67 3.48 1.20
N ILE A 42 8.96 3.33 2.31
CA ILE A 42 7.50 3.34 2.40
C ILE A 42 7.02 4.48 3.28
N GLU A 43 5.78 4.91 3.06
CA GLU A 43 5.11 5.88 3.91
C GLU A 43 4.17 5.15 4.87
N ASN A 44 4.41 5.27 6.18
CA ASN A 44 3.53 4.67 7.18
C ASN A 44 2.18 5.42 7.26
N LYS A 45 1.30 4.97 8.18
CA LYS A 45 -0.01 5.61 8.38
C LYS A 45 0.09 7.05 8.89
N GLU A 46 1.19 7.40 9.55
CA GLU A 46 1.48 8.73 10.10
C GLU A 46 2.16 9.66 9.08
N LYS A 47 2.35 9.20 7.84
CA LYS A 47 3.08 9.90 6.77
C LYS A 47 4.59 10.03 7.02
N SER A 48 5.13 9.26 7.95
CA SER A 48 6.57 9.14 8.17
C SER A 48 7.16 8.17 7.15
N GLN A 49 8.30 8.54 6.59
CA GLN A 49 9.07 7.69 5.68
C GLN A 49 9.91 6.70 6.49
N LEU A 50 9.82 5.42 6.12
CA LEU A 50 10.55 4.32 6.74
C LEU A 50 11.19 3.48 5.65
N ASN A 51 12.41 3.02 5.88
CA ASN A 51 13.04 2.04 5.00
C ASN A 51 12.84 0.66 5.62
N CYS A 52 12.03 -0.19 4.99
CA CYS A 52 11.72 -1.52 5.50
C CYS A 52 12.18 -2.61 4.54
N THR A 53 12.76 -3.67 5.10
CA THR A 53 13.13 -4.88 4.37
C THR A 53 11.91 -5.78 4.21
N PHE A 54 11.46 -5.97 2.97
CA PHE A 54 10.46 -6.98 2.63
C PHE A 54 11.13 -8.29 2.20
N PRO A 55 10.58 -9.48 2.54
CA PRO A 55 11.22 -10.76 2.21
C PRO A 55 11.35 -11.02 0.71
N ASN A 56 10.43 -10.47 -0.09
CA ASN A 56 10.45 -10.43 -1.55
C ASN A 56 9.44 -9.39 -2.08
N ASP A 57 9.43 -9.22 -3.40
CA ASP A 57 8.53 -8.36 -4.17
C ASP A 57 7.06 -8.66 -3.92
N CYS A 58 6.70 -9.94 -3.80
CA CYS A 58 5.31 -10.32 -3.55
C CYS A 58 4.76 -9.76 -2.22
N TYR A 59 5.55 -9.78 -1.14
CA TYR A 59 5.14 -9.20 0.14
C TYR A 59 5.11 -7.66 0.11
N LEU A 60 6.02 -7.03 -0.64
CA LEU A 60 5.99 -5.58 -0.87
C LEU A 60 4.71 -5.17 -1.61
N ASP A 61 4.31 -5.91 -2.65
CA ASP A 61 3.08 -5.68 -3.40
C ASP A 61 1.82 -5.80 -2.53
N ILE A 62 1.78 -6.81 -1.65
CA ILE A 62 0.68 -6.98 -0.70
C ILE A 62 0.55 -5.71 0.15
N TYR A 63 1.68 -5.22 0.68
CA TYR A 63 1.69 -4.01 1.49
C TYR A 63 1.23 -2.77 0.69
N THR A 64 1.81 -2.50 -0.47
CA THR A 64 1.48 -1.31 -1.28
C THR A 64 0.02 -1.31 -1.74
N CYS A 65 -0.52 -2.50 -2.04
CA CYS A 65 -1.94 -2.69 -2.29
C CYS A 65 -2.78 -2.31 -1.06
N MET A 66 -2.42 -2.79 0.14
CA MET A 66 -3.19 -2.50 1.36
C MET A 66 -3.21 -1.03 1.75
N VAL A 67 -2.07 -0.35 1.59
CA VAL A 67 -1.97 1.07 1.96
C VAL A 67 -2.47 2.00 0.86
N GLY A 68 -2.72 1.48 -0.35
CA GLY A 68 -3.12 2.28 -1.50
C GLY A 68 -2.05 3.29 -1.92
N LYS A 69 -0.79 3.05 -1.55
CA LYS A 69 0.36 3.91 -1.82
C LYS A 69 1.48 3.06 -2.40
N LYS A 70 2.18 3.63 -3.36
CA LYS A 70 3.42 3.05 -3.87
C LYS A 70 4.56 3.38 -2.91
N GLU A 71 5.49 2.47 -2.84
CA GLU A 71 6.83 2.71 -2.32
C GLU A 71 7.51 3.85 -3.09
N LEU A 72 8.34 4.58 -2.37
CA LEU A 72 9.01 5.78 -2.86
C LEU A 72 10.33 5.44 -3.54
N GLN A 73 11.05 4.46 -3.02
CA GLN A 73 12.33 3.97 -3.51
C GLN A 73 12.51 2.50 -3.15
N GLN A 74 13.29 1.75 -3.93
CA GLN A 74 13.61 0.35 -3.66
C GLN A 74 15.09 0.03 -3.97
N ASN A 75 15.67 -0.90 -3.22
CA ASN A 75 16.98 -1.52 -3.49
C ASN A 75 16.85 -3.05 -3.32
N PRO A 76 17.40 -3.91 -4.21
CA PRO A 76 17.40 -5.38 -4.10
C PRO A 76 18.22 -5.97 -2.92
N GLU A 77 18.41 -5.21 -1.85
CA GLU A 77 19.17 -5.59 -0.67
C GLU A 77 18.34 -5.39 0.60
N VAL A 78 18.86 -5.80 1.75
CA VAL A 78 18.25 -5.46 3.05
C VAL A 78 18.50 -3.98 3.38
N CYS A 79 17.63 -3.37 4.19
CA CYS A 79 17.88 -2.05 4.74
C CYS A 79 19.01 -2.10 5.77
N LEU A 80 19.82 -1.03 5.86
CA LEU A 80 20.91 -0.92 6.84
C LEU A 80 20.41 -0.64 8.26
N GLU A 81 19.20 -0.09 8.39
CA GLU A 81 18.59 0.27 9.65
C GLU A 81 17.41 -0.66 9.95
N ASP A 82 17.47 -1.33 11.10
CA ASP A 82 16.37 -2.15 11.60
C ASP A 82 15.44 -1.28 12.46
N LEU A 83 14.30 -0.88 11.90
CA LEU A 83 13.25 -0.19 12.65
C LEU A 83 12.19 -1.17 13.17
N PRO A 84 11.84 -1.16 14.47
CA PRO A 84 10.86 -2.09 15.04
C PRO A 84 9.46 -1.93 14.41
N GLU A 85 9.13 -0.75 13.88
CA GLU A 85 7.89 -0.52 13.15
C GLU A 85 7.80 -1.37 11.87
N CYS A 86 8.93 -1.57 11.18
CA CYS A 86 8.99 -2.41 9.97
C CYS A 86 8.60 -3.86 10.28
N ALA A 87 8.94 -4.39 11.46
CA ALA A 87 8.56 -5.75 11.84
C ALA A 87 7.04 -5.93 11.86
N ASN A 88 6.31 -4.98 12.46
CA ASN A 88 4.84 -5.02 12.50
C ASN A 88 4.23 -4.91 11.10
N ILE A 89 4.80 -4.06 10.25
CA ILE A 89 4.37 -3.90 8.86
C ILE A 89 4.56 -5.21 8.10
N VAL A 90 5.76 -5.78 8.11
CA VAL A 90 6.07 -7.00 7.36
C VAL A 90 5.28 -8.20 7.88
N ILE A 91 5.17 -8.37 9.20
CA ILE A 91 4.35 -9.44 9.80
C ILE A 91 2.90 -9.35 9.37
N SER A 92 2.36 -8.13 9.22
CA SER A 92 0.98 -7.96 8.77
C SER A 92 0.74 -8.51 7.36
N THR A 93 1.74 -8.42 6.46
CA THR A 93 1.62 -8.91 5.08
C THR A 93 1.49 -10.44 5.01
N PHE A 94 2.10 -11.18 5.95
CA PHE A 94 2.03 -12.65 5.97
C PHE A 94 0.61 -13.19 6.10
N ARG A 95 -0.28 -12.46 6.78
CA ARG A 95 -1.70 -12.86 6.93
C ARG A 95 -2.47 -12.87 5.62
N PHE A 96 -1.96 -12.19 4.60
CA PHE A 96 -2.59 -12.03 3.30
C PHE A 96 -1.82 -12.77 2.20
N SER A 97 -0.80 -13.54 2.60
CA SER A 97 -0.11 -14.51 1.77
C SER A 97 -0.66 -15.90 2.06
N THR A 98 -1.80 -16.24 1.47
CA THR A 98 -2.49 -17.54 1.60
C THR A 98 -2.61 -18.24 0.28
#